data_AF-A0A7W7TWY5-F1
#
_entry.id   AF-A0A7W7TWY5-F1
#
_cell.length_a   1.000
_cell.length_b   1.000
_cell.length_c   1.000
_cell.angle_alpha   90.00
_cell.angle_beta   90.00
_cell.angle_gamma   90.00
#
_symmetry.space_group_name_H-M   'P 1'
#
loop_
_entity.id
_entity.type
_entity.pdbx_description
1 polymer ?
#
loop_
_entity_poly.entity_id
_entity_poly.type
_entity_poly.pdbx_seq_one_letter_code
_entity_poly.pdbx_strand_id
1 'polypeptide(L)'
;MDASITSALIGAVAVGGTALGTVLGGWVQARGGQAQAKAAQQAAQIAAEATHHQALYDRRWSLLAAYLRAASECMEAADQLYTTDSLPEARRRWHAFTLAHAEAELAAPAAILDPIDNLRKAVGRMYWTAQHSAPSKRALKELRKRAKQGEGAAVRAKEAVERLWEMSDQVPHAQRESSPEYSNAGQALDDLPGFGSEQAALLLNTTKQQWEAAGRDRETGKENHHRTRQELVSAARNAFGTDHF
;
A
#
# COMPACT_ATOMS: atom_id res chain seq x y z
N MET A 1 17.79 54.12 -60.51
CA MET A 1 17.20 55.47 -60.46
C MET A 1 15.73 55.31 -60.11
N ASP A 2 15.18 55.80 -59.00
CA ASP A 2 15.74 56.67 -57.98
C ASP A 2 15.06 56.45 -56.62
N ALA A 3 15.88 56.21 -55.61
CA ALA A 3 15.54 56.04 -54.19
C ALA A 3 15.74 57.35 -53.39
N SER A 4 15.72 58.50 -54.06
CA SER A 4 16.18 59.78 -53.48
C SER A 4 15.08 60.76 -53.09
N ILE A 5 13.80 60.46 -53.34
CA ILE A 5 12.67 61.36 -52.97
C ILE A 5 11.86 60.82 -51.77
N THR A 6 11.92 59.52 -51.49
CA THR A 6 11.14 58.90 -50.39
C THR A 6 11.85 58.95 -49.03
N SER A 7 13.16 59.14 -48.99
CA SER A 7 13.95 59.18 -47.74
C SER A 7 13.94 60.54 -47.03
N ALA A 8 13.64 61.63 -47.73
CA ALA A 8 13.66 62.97 -47.15
C ALA A 8 12.35 63.37 -46.43
N LEU A 9 11.21 62.77 -46.77
CA LEU A 9 9.92 63.08 -46.12
C LEU A 9 9.66 62.24 -44.86
N ILE A 10 10.31 61.08 -44.72
CA ILE A 10 10.20 60.19 -43.54
C ILE A 10 11.11 60.69 -42.40
N GLY A 11 12.18 61.43 -42.71
CA GLY A 11 13.12 61.98 -41.73
C GLY A 11 12.57 63.13 -40.88
N ALA A 12 11.56 63.88 -41.35
CA ALA A 12 11.07 65.09 -40.66
C ALA A 12 9.87 64.84 -39.73
N VAL A 13 9.12 63.74 -39.92
CA VAL A 13 7.96 63.39 -39.05
C VAL A 13 8.40 62.56 -37.84
N ALA A 14 9.56 61.90 -37.89
CA ALA A 14 10.09 61.08 -36.80
C ALA A 14 10.71 61.88 -35.64
N VAL A 15 11.11 63.14 -35.87
CA VAL A 15 11.81 63.97 -34.87
C VAL A 15 10.89 65.00 -34.19
N GLY A 16 9.74 65.32 -34.79
CA GLY A 16 8.75 66.24 -34.19
C GLY A 16 7.82 65.60 -33.15
N GLY A 17 7.55 64.30 -33.24
CA GLY A 17 6.66 63.57 -32.32
C GLY A 17 7.32 63.06 -31.05
N THR A 18 8.65 62.94 -31.04
CA THR A 18 9.42 62.26 -29.97
C THR A 18 9.62 63.13 -28.73
N ALA A 19 9.59 64.46 -28.83
CA ALA A 19 9.83 65.36 -27.70
C ALA A 19 8.54 65.68 -26.88
N LEU A 20 7.37 65.73 -27.53
CA LEU A 20 6.08 65.91 -26.83
C LEU A 20 5.55 64.60 -26.24
N GLY A 21 5.91 63.46 -26.84
CA GLY A 21 5.59 62.13 -26.32
C GLY A 21 6.41 61.72 -25.08
N THR A 22 7.60 62.27 -24.85
CA THR A 22 8.45 61.89 -23.70
C THR A 22 8.00 62.52 -22.39
N VAL A 23 7.43 63.74 -22.41
CA VAL A 23 7.01 64.43 -21.18
C VAL A 23 5.62 63.97 -20.72
N LEU A 24 4.69 63.72 -21.66
CA LEU A 24 3.39 63.10 -21.35
C LEU A 24 3.51 61.57 -21.17
N GLY A 25 4.39 60.91 -21.94
CA GLY A 25 4.73 59.50 -21.78
C GLY A 25 5.43 59.22 -20.45
N GLY A 26 6.34 60.07 -19.98
CA GLY A 26 6.98 59.91 -18.67
C GLY A 26 6.00 59.94 -17.48
N TRP A 27 4.91 60.70 -17.59
CA TRP A 27 3.90 60.78 -16.52
C TRP A 27 2.90 59.61 -16.55
N VAL A 28 2.55 59.12 -17.76
CA VAL A 28 1.75 57.90 -17.96
C VAL A 28 2.58 56.64 -17.70
N GLN A 29 3.88 56.66 -17.93
CA GLN A 29 4.81 55.54 -17.72
C GLN A 29 5.28 55.46 -16.26
N ALA A 30 5.28 56.56 -15.50
CA ALA A 30 5.48 56.53 -14.05
C ALA A 30 4.25 55.99 -13.29
N ARG A 31 3.03 56.33 -13.71
CA ARG A 31 1.77 55.75 -13.16
C ARG A 31 1.46 54.37 -13.72
N GLY A 32 1.76 54.13 -15.00
CA GLY A 32 1.63 52.86 -15.69
C GLY A 32 2.68 51.84 -15.27
N GLY A 33 3.89 52.27 -14.93
CA GLY A 33 4.95 51.42 -14.39
C GLY A 33 4.63 50.89 -12.99
N GLN A 34 3.97 51.69 -12.13
CA GLN A 34 3.44 51.20 -10.85
C GLN A 34 2.28 50.23 -11.04
N ALA A 35 1.36 50.50 -11.97
CA ALA A 35 0.26 49.59 -12.30
C ALA A 35 0.77 48.26 -12.92
N GLN A 36 1.76 48.33 -13.80
CA GLN A 36 2.39 47.19 -14.46
C GLN A 36 3.29 46.41 -13.48
N ALA A 37 4.00 47.07 -12.58
CA ALA A 37 4.76 46.42 -11.51
C ALA A 37 3.83 45.72 -10.51
N LYS A 38 2.70 46.36 -10.15
CA LYS A 38 1.68 45.73 -9.30
C LYS A 38 0.99 44.56 -9.99
N ALA A 39 0.68 44.67 -11.28
CA ALA A 39 0.13 43.58 -12.08
C ALA A 39 1.13 42.42 -12.25
N ALA A 40 2.43 42.72 -12.46
CA ALA A 40 3.48 41.72 -12.52
C ALA A 40 3.71 41.04 -11.16
N GLN A 41 3.64 41.79 -10.05
CA GLN A 41 3.70 41.23 -8.70
C GLN A 41 2.50 40.32 -8.41
N GLN A 42 1.29 40.73 -8.80
CA GLN A 42 0.08 39.90 -8.67
C GLN A 42 0.16 38.65 -9.55
N ALA A 43 0.59 38.78 -10.80
CA ALA A 43 0.80 37.63 -11.69
C ALA A 43 1.87 36.68 -11.14
N ALA A 44 2.96 37.20 -10.56
CA ALA A 44 4.00 36.40 -9.92
C ALA A 44 3.49 35.70 -8.65
N GLN A 45 2.66 36.37 -7.84
CA GLN A 45 2.01 35.76 -6.66
C GLN A 45 1.05 34.65 -7.09
N ILE A 46 0.18 34.90 -8.06
CA ILE A 46 -0.74 33.88 -8.60
C ILE A 46 0.03 32.70 -9.19
N ALA A 47 1.11 32.96 -9.94
CA ALA A 47 1.95 31.89 -10.50
C ALA A 47 2.69 31.10 -9.41
N ALA A 48 3.18 31.76 -8.35
CA ALA A 48 3.83 31.12 -7.22
C ALA A 48 2.84 30.26 -6.42
N GLU A 49 1.63 30.78 -6.15
CA GLU A 49 0.54 30.04 -5.52
C GLU A 49 0.11 28.83 -6.35
N ALA A 50 -0.09 29.01 -7.66
CA ALA A 50 -0.43 27.92 -8.57
C ALA A 50 0.67 26.84 -8.61
N THR A 51 1.94 27.25 -8.68
CA THR A 51 3.08 26.32 -8.67
C THR A 51 3.18 25.57 -7.34
N HIS A 52 2.96 26.27 -6.22
CA HIS A 52 2.94 25.66 -4.90
C HIS A 52 1.80 24.63 -4.77
N HIS A 53 0.59 24.96 -5.24
CA HIS A 53 -0.53 24.03 -5.27
C HIS A 53 -0.26 22.80 -6.14
N GLN A 54 0.32 22.98 -7.33
CA GLN A 54 0.70 21.88 -8.20
C GLN A 54 1.76 20.97 -7.54
N ALA A 55 2.79 21.54 -6.93
CA ALA A 55 3.83 20.77 -6.25
C ALA A 55 3.28 19.94 -5.08
N LEU A 56 2.35 20.50 -4.30
CA LEU A 56 1.67 19.75 -3.23
C LEU A 56 0.80 18.62 -3.78
N TYR A 57 0.10 18.88 -4.88
CA TYR A 57 -0.75 17.90 -5.56
C TYR A 57 0.07 16.71 -6.07
N ASP A 58 1.16 16.97 -6.79
CA ASP A 58 2.06 15.94 -7.33
C ASP A 58 2.69 15.12 -6.20
N ARG A 59 3.11 15.78 -5.11
CA ARG A 59 3.64 15.11 -3.93
C ARG A 59 2.60 14.16 -3.31
N ARG A 60 1.37 14.61 -3.10
CA ARG A 60 0.28 13.79 -2.54
C ARG A 60 -0.02 12.56 -3.39
N TRP A 61 -0.09 12.72 -4.71
CA TRP A 61 -0.27 11.60 -5.63
C TRP A 61 0.87 10.59 -5.55
N SER A 62 2.12 11.07 -5.52
CA SER A 62 3.30 10.19 -5.43
C SER A 62 3.30 9.37 -4.14
N LEU A 63 2.95 9.98 -3.01
CA LEU A 63 2.90 9.31 -1.70
C LEU A 63 1.78 8.27 -1.64
N LEU A 64 0.59 8.59 -2.17
CA LEU A 64 -0.51 7.62 -2.24
C LEU A 64 -0.19 6.46 -3.17
N ALA A 65 0.46 6.71 -4.31
CA ALA A 65 0.91 5.66 -5.21
C ALA A 65 1.97 4.76 -4.53
N ALA A 66 2.92 5.34 -3.78
CA ALA A 66 3.90 4.59 -3.01
C ALA A 66 3.25 3.75 -1.91
N TYR A 67 2.28 4.31 -1.18
CA TYR A 67 1.49 3.60 -0.17
C TYR A 67 0.72 2.41 -0.76
N LEU A 68 0.03 2.62 -1.89
CA LEU A 68 -0.69 1.56 -2.60
C LEU A 68 0.25 0.45 -3.10
N ARG A 69 1.46 0.80 -3.56
CA ARG A 69 2.47 -0.19 -3.95
C ARG A 69 2.95 -1.00 -2.74
N ALA A 70 3.34 -0.32 -1.66
CA ALA A 70 3.80 -0.97 -0.44
C ALA A 70 2.73 -1.88 0.18
N ALA A 71 1.44 -1.50 0.07
CA ALA A 71 0.31 -2.33 0.47
C ALA A 71 0.29 -3.67 -0.29
N SER A 72 0.42 -3.62 -1.63
CA SER A 72 0.45 -4.82 -2.47
C SER A 72 1.65 -5.70 -2.17
N GLU A 73 2.85 -5.11 -2.05
CA GLU A 73 4.07 -5.86 -1.74
C GLU A 73 3.98 -6.55 -0.37
N CYS A 74 3.39 -5.88 0.63
CA CYS A 74 3.16 -6.47 1.94
C CYS A 74 2.15 -7.63 1.89
N MET A 75 1.07 -7.48 1.10
CA MET A 75 0.07 -8.53 0.91
C MET A 75 0.68 -9.76 0.22
N GLU A 76 1.49 -9.55 -0.82
CA GLU A 76 2.20 -10.62 -1.51
C GLU A 76 3.18 -11.34 -0.58
N ALA A 77 3.95 -10.60 0.21
CA ALA A 77 4.89 -11.18 1.17
C ALA A 77 4.17 -11.94 2.28
N ALA A 78 3.03 -11.44 2.76
CA ALA A 78 2.18 -12.17 3.71
C ALA A 78 1.62 -13.46 3.10
N ASP A 79 1.20 -13.44 1.84
CA ASP A 79 0.71 -14.64 1.15
C ASP A 79 1.81 -15.70 0.95
N GLN A 80 3.03 -15.26 0.65
CA GLN A 80 4.21 -16.12 0.51
C GLN A 80 4.56 -16.86 1.80
N LEU A 81 4.17 -16.36 2.98
CA LEU A 81 4.35 -17.10 4.23
C LEU A 81 3.65 -18.46 4.17
N TYR A 82 2.55 -18.63 3.43
CA TYR A 82 1.87 -19.93 3.36
C TYR A 82 2.62 -20.98 2.52
N THR A 83 3.66 -20.60 1.78
CA THR A 83 4.42 -21.50 0.91
C THR A 83 5.88 -21.60 1.31
N THR A 84 6.47 -20.51 1.79
CA THR A 84 7.91 -20.39 2.08
C THR A 84 8.11 -19.79 3.45
N ASP A 85 9.17 -20.18 4.14
CA ASP A 85 9.55 -19.55 5.41
C ASP A 85 10.31 -18.23 5.19
N SER A 86 9.58 -17.20 4.78
CA SER A 86 10.10 -15.88 4.43
C SER A 86 9.74 -14.80 5.46
N LEU A 87 9.60 -15.17 6.74
CA LEU A 87 9.20 -14.25 7.81
C LEU A 87 10.06 -12.97 7.89
N PRO A 88 11.40 -13.00 7.73
CA PRO A 88 12.20 -11.78 7.70
C PRO A 88 11.83 -10.83 6.55
N GLU A 89 11.52 -11.36 5.36
CA GLU A 89 11.10 -10.54 4.22
C GLU A 89 9.70 -9.96 4.44
N ALA A 90 8.75 -10.78 4.90
CA ALA A 90 7.41 -10.30 5.25
C ALA A 90 7.46 -9.18 6.30
N ARG A 91 8.34 -9.30 7.31
CA ARG A 91 8.55 -8.26 8.31
C ARG A 91 9.14 -6.98 7.71
N ARG A 92 10.13 -7.09 6.82
CA ARG A 92 10.68 -5.92 6.09
C ARG A 92 9.61 -5.20 5.28
N ARG A 93 8.77 -5.94 4.54
CA ARG A 93 7.69 -5.37 3.74
C ARG A 93 6.60 -4.73 4.61
N TRP A 94 6.27 -5.36 5.75
CA TRP A 94 5.38 -4.76 6.74
C TRP A 94 5.92 -3.42 7.25
N HIS A 95 7.21 -3.34 7.59
CA HIS A 95 7.82 -2.08 8.02
C HIS A 95 7.78 -1.01 6.92
N ALA A 96 8.15 -1.34 5.69
CA ALA A 96 8.07 -0.41 4.55
C ALA A 96 6.64 0.09 4.33
N PHE A 97 5.64 -0.79 4.43
CA PHE A 97 4.23 -0.43 4.36
C PHE A 97 3.81 0.52 5.49
N THR A 98 4.22 0.25 6.74
CA THR A 98 3.87 1.14 7.86
C THR A 98 4.49 2.53 7.75
N LEU A 99 5.69 2.65 7.16
CA LEU A 99 6.32 3.93 6.87
C LEU A 99 5.56 4.68 5.78
N ALA A 100 5.25 4.01 4.66
CA ALA A 100 4.48 4.61 3.57
C ALA A 100 3.07 5.05 4.02
N HIS A 101 2.45 4.33 4.95
CA HIS A 101 1.20 4.73 5.58
C HIS A 101 1.34 6.06 6.35
N ALA A 102 2.35 6.19 7.21
CA ALA A 102 2.56 7.40 7.99
C ALA A 102 2.84 8.62 7.09
N GLU A 103 3.59 8.42 6.00
CA GLU A 103 3.84 9.47 5.01
C GLU A 103 2.55 9.87 4.26
N ALA A 104 1.73 8.89 3.88
CA ALA A 104 0.45 9.14 3.23
C ALA A 104 -0.53 9.86 4.17
N GLU A 105 -0.65 9.44 5.42
CA GLU A 105 -1.49 10.06 6.45
C GLU A 105 -1.11 11.52 6.69
N LEU A 106 0.19 11.82 6.79
CA LEU A 106 0.70 13.17 7.00
C LEU A 106 0.34 14.13 5.84
N ALA A 107 0.35 13.63 4.60
CA ALA A 107 0.15 14.45 3.41
C ALA A 107 -1.31 14.53 2.94
N ALA A 108 -2.15 13.58 3.38
CA ALA A 108 -3.50 13.41 2.88
C ALA A 108 -4.46 14.52 3.35
N PRO A 109 -5.38 14.99 2.48
CA PRO A 109 -6.52 15.77 2.92
C PRO A 109 -7.47 14.93 3.78
N ALA A 110 -8.20 15.58 4.68
CA ALA A 110 -9.09 14.94 5.66
C ALA A 110 -10.05 13.91 5.04
N ALA A 111 -10.57 14.18 3.84
CA ALA A 111 -11.50 13.31 3.13
C ALA A 111 -10.94 11.93 2.75
N ILE A 112 -9.61 11.73 2.76
CA ILE A 112 -8.95 10.47 2.36
C ILE A 112 -8.41 9.70 3.60
N LEU A 113 -8.41 10.29 4.79
CA LEU A 113 -7.83 9.67 5.98
C LEU A 113 -8.50 8.33 6.34
N ASP A 114 -9.84 8.29 6.32
CA ASP A 114 -10.60 7.06 6.61
C ASP A 114 -10.28 5.92 5.60
N PRO A 115 -10.32 6.15 4.28
CA PRO A 115 -9.85 5.16 3.29
C PRO A 115 -8.40 4.69 3.50
N ILE A 116 -7.47 5.59 3.88
CA ILE A 116 -6.08 5.22 4.17
C ILE A 116 -6.02 4.25 5.35
N ASP A 117 -6.70 4.55 6.44
CA ASP A 117 -6.73 3.70 7.63
C ASP A 117 -7.45 2.36 7.40
N ASN A 118 -8.51 2.36 6.60
CA ASN A 118 -9.21 1.12 6.22
C ASN A 118 -8.28 0.15 5.46
N LEU A 119 -7.47 0.67 4.52
CA LEU A 119 -6.46 -0.14 3.84
C LEU A 119 -5.39 -0.64 4.82
N ARG A 120 -4.91 0.22 5.75
CA ARG A 120 -3.96 -0.16 6.81
C ARG A 120 -4.48 -1.32 7.64
N LYS A 121 -5.73 -1.24 8.10
CA LYS A 121 -6.40 -2.30 8.87
C LYS A 121 -6.54 -3.59 8.06
N ALA A 122 -6.89 -3.50 6.78
CA ALA A 122 -7.03 -4.68 5.91
C ALA A 122 -5.69 -5.41 5.73
N VAL A 123 -4.63 -4.69 5.33
CA VAL A 123 -3.29 -5.26 5.15
C VAL A 123 -2.72 -5.77 6.47
N GLY A 124 -2.88 -5.03 7.56
CA GLY A 124 -2.43 -5.43 8.90
C GLY A 124 -3.07 -6.72 9.37
N ARG A 125 -4.40 -6.86 9.24
CA ARG A 125 -5.08 -8.13 9.58
C ARG A 125 -4.53 -9.29 8.76
N MET A 126 -4.33 -9.12 7.46
CA MET A 126 -3.75 -10.17 6.62
C MET A 126 -2.35 -10.58 7.09
N TYR A 127 -1.47 -9.60 7.31
CA TYR A 127 -0.10 -9.86 7.76
C TYR A 127 -0.08 -10.63 9.09
N TRP A 128 -0.84 -10.17 10.09
CA TRP A 128 -0.88 -10.83 11.39
C TRP A 128 -1.49 -12.23 11.31
N THR A 129 -2.60 -12.42 10.58
CA THR A 129 -3.17 -13.75 10.37
C THR A 129 -2.19 -14.68 9.67
N ALA A 130 -1.49 -14.21 8.63
CA ALA A 130 -0.49 -15.00 7.94
C ALA A 130 0.68 -15.38 8.86
N GLN A 131 1.21 -14.43 9.64
CA GLN A 131 2.30 -14.69 10.57
C GLN A 131 1.96 -15.79 11.59
N HIS A 132 0.73 -15.82 12.11
CA HIS A 132 0.30 -16.80 13.10
C HIS A 132 -0.09 -18.14 12.48
N SER A 133 -0.81 -18.14 11.36
CA SER A 133 -1.42 -19.36 10.80
C SER A 133 -0.57 -20.03 9.71
N ALA A 134 0.34 -19.32 9.05
CA ALA A 134 1.12 -19.90 7.96
C ALA A 134 2.06 -21.04 8.41
N PRO A 135 2.76 -20.96 9.56
CA PRO A 135 3.64 -22.04 10.01
C PRO A 135 2.93 -23.39 10.14
N SER A 136 1.77 -23.42 10.81
CA SER A 136 1.00 -24.66 10.99
C SER A 136 0.43 -25.18 9.66
N LYS A 137 -0.01 -24.30 8.75
CA LYS A 137 -0.44 -24.70 7.41
C LYS A 137 0.70 -25.30 6.58
N ARG A 138 1.91 -24.75 6.65
CA ARG A 138 3.10 -25.31 5.98
C ARG A 138 3.43 -26.69 6.54
N ALA A 139 3.47 -26.84 7.87
CA ALA A 139 3.72 -28.12 8.52
C ALA A 139 2.71 -29.20 8.09
N LEU A 140 1.41 -28.86 8.07
CA LEU A 140 0.37 -29.79 7.61
C LEU A 140 0.52 -30.14 6.13
N LYS A 141 0.84 -29.16 5.29
CA LYS A 141 1.03 -29.38 3.84
C LYS A 141 2.19 -30.33 3.58
N GLU A 142 3.30 -30.17 4.31
CA GLU A 142 4.45 -31.06 4.22
C GLU A 142 4.10 -32.47 4.72
N LEU A 143 3.44 -32.60 5.87
CA LEU A 143 2.97 -33.88 6.39
C LEU A 143 2.08 -34.62 5.38
N ARG A 144 1.08 -33.92 4.81
CA ARG A 144 0.19 -34.46 3.79
C ARG A 144 0.93 -34.85 2.50
N LYS A 145 1.93 -34.06 2.10
CA LYS A 145 2.75 -34.35 0.91
C LYS A 145 3.55 -35.64 1.11
N ARG A 146 4.23 -35.80 2.25
CA ARG A 146 5.00 -37.02 2.58
C ARG A 146 4.11 -38.25 2.69
N ALA A 147 2.95 -38.13 3.34
CA ALA A 147 1.95 -39.21 3.39
C ALA A 147 1.50 -39.64 1.98
N LYS A 148 1.27 -38.68 1.06
CA LYS A 148 0.96 -38.98 -0.35
C LYS A 148 2.09 -39.65 -1.12
N GLN A 149 3.33 -39.44 -0.71
CA GLN A 149 4.51 -40.10 -1.28
C GLN A 149 4.70 -41.54 -0.75
N GLY A 150 3.84 -42.00 0.16
CA GLY A 150 3.87 -43.36 0.69
C GLY A 150 4.80 -43.55 1.90
N GLU A 151 5.30 -42.48 2.50
CA GLU A 151 6.10 -42.56 3.72
C GLU A 151 5.23 -43.06 4.88
N GLY A 152 5.42 -44.30 5.32
CA GLY A 152 4.57 -44.95 6.31
C GLY A 152 4.51 -44.21 7.66
N ALA A 153 5.61 -43.60 8.10
CA ALA A 153 5.62 -42.76 9.30
C ALA A 153 4.73 -41.51 9.12
N ALA A 154 4.80 -40.85 7.96
CA ALA A 154 3.99 -39.68 7.65
C ALA A 154 2.49 -40.01 7.54
N VAL A 155 2.14 -41.19 7.02
CA VAL A 155 0.75 -41.67 7.01
C VAL A 155 0.21 -41.83 8.43
N ARG A 156 0.95 -42.52 9.31
CA ARG A 156 0.56 -42.70 10.72
C ARG A 156 0.43 -41.37 11.46
N ALA A 157 1.40 -40.47 11.29
CA ALA A 157 1.38 -39.15 11.89
C ALA A 157 0.17 -38.32 11.40
N LYS A 158 -0.12 -38.34 10.10
CA LYS A 158 -1.30 -37.68 9.52
C LYS A 158 -2.60 -38.20 10.14
N GLU A 159 -2.77 -39.52 10.20
CA GLU A 159 -3.98 -40.16 10.76
C GLU A 159 -4.14 -39.88 12.26
N ALA A 160 -3.04 -39.80 13.01
CA ALA A 160 -3.08 -39.45 14.43
C ALA A 160 -3.48 -37.99 14.65
N VAL A 161 -2.94 -37.05 13.84
CA VAL A 161 -3.34 -35.63 13.87
C VAL A 161 -4.80 -35.45 13.46
N GLU A 162 -5.27 -36.16 12.44
CA GLU A 162 -6.67 -36.10 12.02
C GLU A 162 -7.63 -36.60 13.12
N ARG A 163 -7.29 -37.71 13.79
CA ARG A 163 -8.05 -38.20 14.95
C ARG A 163 -8.04 -37.22 16.12
N LEU A 164 -6.89 -36.61 16.42
CA LEU A 164 -6.80 -35.56 17.44
C LEU A 164 -7.74 -34.39 17.11
N TRP A 165 -7.80 -33.98 15.84
CA TRP A 165 -8.68 -32.89 15.41
C TRP A 165 -10.17 -33.25 15.49
N GLU A 166 -10.56 -34.46 15.09
CA GLU A 166 -11.95 -34.93 15.21
C GLU A 166 -12.44 -34.95 16.67
N MET A 167 -11.56 -35.36 17.58
CA MET A 167 -11.84 -35.31 19.02
C MET A 167 -11.89 -33.86 19.53
N SER A 168 -10.99 -32.99 19.06
CA SER A 168 -10.89 -31.59 19.52
C SER A 168 -12.16 -30.78 19.25
N ASP A 169 -12.97 -31.18 18.27
CA ASP A 169 -14.26 -30.56 18.00
C ASP A 169 -15.31 -30.87 19.09
N GLN A 170 -15.05 -31.82 19.99
CA GLN A 170 -15.99 -32.33 21.00
C GLN A 170 -15.60 -32.05 22.45
N VAL A 171 -14.33 -31.70 22.72
CA VAL A 171 -13.81 -31.50 24.09
C VAL A 171 -13.11 -30.15 24.27
N PRO A 172 -13.22 -29.53 25.48
CA PRO A 172 -12.47 -28.33 25.81
C PRO A 172 -10.95 -28.52 25.71
N HIS A 173 -10.23 -27.44 25.39
CA HIS A 173 -8.77 -27.46 25.15
C HIS A 173 -7.96 -28.05 26.32
N ALA A 174 -8.35 -27.79 27.57
CA ALA A 174 -7.64 -28.32 28.74
C ALA A 174 -7.70 -29.86 28.84
N GLN A 175 -8.78 -30.48 28.34
CA GLN A 175 -8.93 -31.94 28.32
C GLN A 175 -8.22 -32.57 27.12
N ARG A 176 -8.03 -31.80 26.05
CA ARG A 176 -7.32 -32.22 24.83
C ARG A 176 -5.87 -32.59 25.14
N GLU A 177 -5.13 -31.74 25.85
CA GLU A 177 -3.68 -31.99 26.10
C GLU A 177 -3.44 -33.24 26.95
N SER A 178 -4.39 -33.58 27.83
CA SER A 178 -4.35 -34.81 28.63
C SER A 178 -4.89 -36.05 27.91
N SER A 179 -5.37 -35.92 26.66
CA SER A 179 -6.04 -37.02 25.97
C SER A 179 -5.04 -38.03 25.38
N PRO A 180 -5.43 -39.31 25.27
CA PRO A 180 -4.60 -40.31 24.61
C PRO A 180 -4.36 -39.95 23.13
N GLU A 181 -5.30 -39.29 22.46
CA GLU A 181 -5.15 -38.81 21.08
C GLU A 181 -4.04 -37.77 20.95
N TYR A 182 -3.90 -36.87 21.92
CA TYR A 182 -2.81 -35.88 21.92
C TYR A 182 -1.45 -36.55 22.06
N SER A 183 -1.32 -37.47 23.02
CA SER A 183 -0.10 -38.24 23.23
C SER A 183 0.26 -39.11 22.02
N ASN A 184 -0.74 -39.77 21.41
CA ASN A 184 -0.55 -40.58 20.20
C ASN A 184 -0.13 -39.73 18.99
N ALA A 185 -0.73 -38.55 18.81
CA ALA A 185 -0.33 -37.62 17.75
C ALA A 185 1.08 -37.08 17.98
N GLY A 186 1.44 -36.76 19.22
CA GLY A 186 2.78 -36.30 19.58
C GLY A 186 3.83 -37.35 19.25
N GLN A 187 3.65 -38.59 19.74
CA GLN A 187 4.57 -39.69 19.45
C GLN A 187 4.70 -39.94 17.95
N ALA A 188 3.59 -39.97 17.21
CA ALA A 188 3.62 -40.23 15.78
C ALA A 188 4.34 -39.13 14.99
N LEU A 189 4.28 -37.87 15.44
CA LEU A 189 5.01 -36.75 14.86
C LEU A 189 6.50 -36.78 15.22
N ASP A 190 6.85 -37.17 16.45
CA ASP A 190 8.24 -37.33 16.89
C ASP A 190 8.94 -38.49 16.18
N ASP A 191 8.20 -39.55 15.85
CA ASP A 191 8.70 -40.70 15.09
C ASP A 191 8.93 -40.39 13.59
N LEU A 192 8.55 -39.20 13.11
CA LEU A 192 8.67 -38.80 11.69
C LEU A 192 10.06 -38.18 11.39
N PRO A 193 10.94 -38.85 10.63
CA PRO A 193 12.30 -38.35 10.41
C PRO A 193 12.32 -36.98 9.72
N GLY A 194 13.07 -36.04 10.29
CA GLY A 194 13.21 -34.68 9.75
C GLY A 194 11.95 -33.82 9.87
N PHE A 195 11.00 -34.20 10.73
CA PHE A 195 9.90 -33.35 11.18
C PHE A 195 10.29 -32.71 12.51
N GLY A 196 10.39 -31.38 12.55
CA GLY A 196 10.90 -30.68 13.73
C GLY A 196 9.91 -30.63 14.89
N SER A 197 10.40 -30.56 16.13
CA SER A 197 9.58 -30.41 17.33
C SER A 197 8.68 -29.17 17.29
N GLU A 198 9.15 -28.07 16.70
CA GLU A 198 8.35 -26.86 16.48
C GLU A 198 7.16 -27.12 15.53
N GLN A 199 7.37 -27.89 14.45
CA GLN A 199 6.31 -28.25 13.51
C GLN A 199 5.29 -29.19 14.16
N ALA A 200 5.77 -30.13 14.99
CA ALA A 200 4.92 -31.01 15.77
C ALA A 200 4.04 -30.20 16.74
N ALA A 201 4.64 -29.31 17.53
CA ALA A 201 3.91 -28.44 18.46
C ALA A 201 2.86 -27.57 17.74
N LEU A 202 3.18 -27.03 16.56
CA LEU A 202 2.22 -26.27 15.75
C LEU A 202 1.00 -27.11 15.36
N LEU A 203 1.19 -28.37 14.96
CA LEU A 203 0.09 -29.25 14.57
C LEU A 203 -0.72 -29.75 15.77
N LEU A 204 -0.05 -30.05 16.88
CA LEU A 204 -0.70 -30.47 18.14
C LEU A 204 -1.55 -29.37 18.75
N ASN A 205 -1.15 -28.10 18.61
CA ASN A 205 -1.88 -26.98 19.19
C ASN A 205 -2.95 -26.41 18.24
N THR A 206 -2.85 -26.66 16.94
CA THR A 206 -3.87 -26.22 15.96
C THR A 206 -5.08 -27.15 15.97
N THR A 207 -6.30 -26.62 15.82
CA THR A 207 -7.52 -27.41 15.57
C THR A 207 -7.95 -27.36 14.09
N LYS A 208 -8.80 -28.30 13.67
CA LYS A 208 -9.39 -28.27 12.32
C LYS A 208 -10.17 -26.98 12.08
N GLN A 209 -10.99 -26.55 13.03
CA GLN A 209 -11.73 -25.30 12.93
C GLN A 209 -10.81 -24.08 12.74
N GLN A 210 -9.72 -23.98 13.50
CA GLN A 210 -8.73 -22.90 13.34
C GLN A 210 -8.06 -22.93 11.97
N TRP A 211 -7.72 -24.13 11.47
CA TRP A 211 -7.13 -24.29 10.14
C TRP A 211 -8.08 -23.84 9.03
N GLU A 212 -9.35 -24.24 9.09
CA GLU A 212 -10.38 -23.84 8.13
C GLU A 212 -10.69 -22.34 8.22
N ALA A 213 -10.78 -21.79 9.43
CA ALA A 213 -10.97 -20.37 9.68
C ALA A 213 -9.83 -19.56 9.06
N ALA A 214 -8.57 -19.93 9.30
CA ALA A 214 -7.43 -19.29 8.68
C ALA A 214 -7.42 -19.42 7.13
N GLY A 215 -8.08 -20.45 6.58
CA GLY A 215 -8.33 -20.58 5.13
C GLY A 215 -9.28 -19.53 4.62
N ARG A 216 -10.44 -19.42 5.26
CA ARG A 216 -11.46 -18.41 4.93
C ARG A 216 -10.94 -16.99 5.14
N ASP A 217 -10.31 -16.72 6.27
CA ASP A 217 -9.77 -15.39 6.61
C ASP A 217 -8.74 -14.90 5.60
N ARG A 218 -7.91 -15.81 5.05
CA ARG A 218 -6.97 -15.48 3.97
C ARG A 218 -7.70 -15.03 2.70
N GLU A 219 -8.73 -15.76 2.26
CA GLU A 219 -9.44 -15.39 1.04
C GLU A 219 -10.31 -14.14 1.24
N THR A 220 -11.03 -14.04 2.36
CA THR A 220 -11.76 -12.82 2.75
C THR A 220 -10.82 -11.62 2.90
N GLY A 221 -9.61 -11.82 3.40
CA GLY A 221 -8.60 -10.78 3.52
C GLY A 221 -8.17 -10.21 2.16
N LYS A 222 -8.04 -11.06 1.13
CA LYS A 222 -7.64 -10.63 -0.22
C LYS A 222 -8.74 -9.78 -0.85
N GLU A 223 -9.98 -10.23 -0.74
CA GLU A 223 -11.14 -9.48 -1.19
C GLU A 223 -11.26 -8.12 -0.48
N ASN A 224 -11.09 -8.12 0.85
CA ASN A 224 -11.09 -6.89 1.64
C ASN A 224 -9.98 -5.93 1.22
N HIS A 225 -8.78 -6.43 0.90
CA HIS A 225 -7.69 -5.61 0.38
C HIS A 225 -8.06 -4.99 -0.97
N HIS A 226 -8.59 -5.76 -1.91
CA HIS A 226 -8.98 -5.24 -3.22
C HIS A 226 -10.07 -4.17 -3.11
N ARG A 227 -11.10 -4.43 -2.30
CA ARG A 227 -12.17 -3.47 -2.02
C ARG A 227 -11.65 -2.17 -1.39
N THR A 228 -10.92 -2.25 -0.28
CA THR A 228 -10.39 -1.05 0.40
C THR A 228 -9.38 -0.27 -0.45
N ARG A 229 -8.62 -0.97 -1.29
CA ARG A 229 -7.76 -0.35 -2.31
C ARG A 229 -8.57 0.47 -3.31
N GLN A 230 -9.65 -0.10 -3.85
CA GLN A 230 -10.52 0.59 -4.80
C GLN A 230 -11.20 1.80 -4.16
N GLU A 231 -11.70 1.66 -2.93
CA GLU A 231 -12.28 2.77 -2.15
C GLU A 231 -11.27 3.90 -1.97
N LEU A 232 -10.01 3.59 -1.63
CA LEU A 232 -8.95 4.60 -1.51
C LEU A 232 -8.64 5.27 -2.86
N VAL A 233 -8.57 4.51 -3.95
CA VAL A 233 -8.34 5.08 -5.29
C VAL A 233 -9.48 6.02 -5.67
N SER A 234 -10.74 5.62 -5.46
CA SER A 234 -11.92 6.46 -5.74
C SER A 234 -11.93 7.71 -4.86
N ALA A 235 -11.65 7.59 -3.56
CA ALA A 235 -11.57 8.74 -2.66
C ALA A 235 -10.46 9.71 -3.08
N ALA A 236 -9.30 9.19 -3.49
CA ALA A 236 -8.20 10.00 -4.01
C ALA A 236 -8.60 10.74 -5.29
N ARG A 237 -9.22 10.05 -6.25
CA ARG A 237 -9.64 10.70 -7.49
C ARG A 237 -10.67 11.81 -7.26
N ASN A 238 -11.64 11.59 -6.37
CA ASN A 238 -12.60 12.62 -5.98
C ASN A 238 -11.93 13.82 -5.32
N ALA A 239 -11.10 13.57 -4.30
CA ALA A 239 -10.41 14.62 -3.55
C ALA A 239 -9.42 15.43 -4.39
N PHE A 240 -8.89 14.82 -5.45
CA PHE A 240 -7.94 15.44 -6.37
C PHE A 240 -8.56 15.88 -7.70
N GLY A 241 -9.88 15.77 -7.86
CA GLY A 241 -10.60 16.26 -9.04
C GLY A 241 -10.30 15.51 -10.34
N THR A 242 -9.88 14.24 -10.28
CA THR A 242 -9.54 13.44 -11.47
C THR A 242 -10.65 12.49 -11.92
N ASP A 243 -11.81 12.49 -11.27
CA ASP A 243 -12.97 11.66 -11.67
C ASP A 243 -13.73 12.22 -12.89
N HIS A 244 -13.30 13.36 -13.43
CA HIS A 244 -13.91 14.04 -14.58
C HIS A 244 -13.13 13.91 -15.89
N PHE A 245 -12.17 12.98 -15.96
CA PHE A 245 -11.38 12.68 -17.16
C PHE A 245 -11.60 11.24 -17.63
#